data_AF-A0A9J6D8L0-F1
#
_entry.id   AF-A0A9J6D8L0-F1
#
_cell.length_a   1.000
_cell.length_b   1.000
_cell.length_c   1.000
_cell.angle_alpha   90.00
_cell.angle_beta   90.00
_cell.angle_gamma   90.00
#
_symmetry.space_group_name_H-M   'P 1'
#
loop_
_entity.id
_entity.type
_entity.pdbx_description
1 polymer ?
#
loop_
_entity_poly.entity_id
_entity_poly.type
_entity_poly.pdbx_seq_one_letter_code
_entity_poly.pdbx_strand_id
1 'polypeptide(L)'
;MNQSLCAPGTIRERPKRFVHANLLDVINPNESDFSADEKSGKKVSGDSSDEGDAIQTEVKEAEEEVATSTDAPPVDRILQNMKRRYTWVKKDFDIEAGSFENNSPLPPAEPLSAVEYFDMFVSRSMLKAVVDESNKYYFQKHGATLNLTVKELTSVLGMFFRMGLVNMHRVRAYWENGSTYELVAQVMSRNRFEKITSHLHFFYNEAANDKVKEDECWKVRPWLSSLSSNMVVLPQEKKSAVDEILIPFCGRCYIRQYMPNKPKSKWGLKLWARSGESGLCYDFDVYQRCNKGFHGSQGGYQLGLEAGVVLQLCSSLPKRDNNLVVADNFFTGPQLVEELSRMGISYIGTVRENRLSCSKLMDEKSKKRGRDTCDTSVTSCDQKTMVAVKWHDNRTVTLLSNCIGADPLTSAKRWDSKEKKHIFVDCPAIISSYNRSMGGVNLLDKMCFSYRFSIRSKCWYM
;
A
#
# COMPACT_ATOMS: atom_id res chain seq x y z
N MET A 1 9.86 -24.71 71.31
CA MET A 1 8.44 -24.37 71.04
C MET A 1 8.41 -23.14 70.13
N ASN A 2 7.46 -23.13 69.20
CA ASN A 2 7.06 -22.07 68.24
C ASN A 2 7.96 -21.93 67.01
N GLN A 3 7.72 -22.72 65.95
CA GLN A 3 6.67 -22.61 64.91
C GLN A 3 6.92 -21.51 63.87
N SER A 4 7.32 -21.98 62.69
CA SER A 4 7.38 -21.26 61.42
C SER A 4 5.98 -20.94 60.91
N LEU A 5 5.74 -19.68 60.53
CA LEU A 5 4.59 -19.28 59.72
C LEU A 5 5.07 -19.01 58.29
N CYS A 6 4.83 -19.97 57.40
CA CYS A 6 4.87 -19.77 55.96
C CYS A 6 3.63 -18.96 55.55
N ALA A 7 3.83 -17.84 54.84
CA ALA A 7 2.78 -17.13 54.13
C ALA A 7 2.35 -17.91 52.86
N PRO A 8 1.07 -17.89 52.45
CA PRO A 8 0.61 -18.62 51.27
C PRO A 8 1.07 -17.95 49.97
N GLY A 9 1.51 -18.77 49.03
CA GLY A 9 2.02 -18.36 47.73
C GLY A 9 0.99 -17.62 46.89
N THR A 10 1.42 -16.50 46.31
CA THR A 10 0.71 -15.80 45.24
C THR A 10 0.74 -16.68 43.99
N ILE A 11 -0.41 -17.20 43.58
CA ILE A 11 -0.59 -17.83 42.27
C ILE A 11 -0.30 -16.75 41.23
N ARG A 12 0.86 -16.81 40.57
CA ARG A 12 1.13 -16.02 39.38
C ARG A 12 0.23 -16.57 38.27
N GLU A 13 -0.89 -15.90 38.01
CA GLU A 13 -1.67 -16.14 36.79
C GLU A 13 -0.73 -15.99 35.58
N ARG A 14 -0.68 -17.03 34.75
CA ARG A 14 0.01 -16.95 33.46
C ARG A 14 -0.65 -15.84 32.64
N PRO A 15 0.11 -14.95 31.98
CA PRO A 15 -0.49 -13.95 31.10
C PRO A 15 -1.33 -14.67 30.05
N LYS A 16 -2.60 -14.25 29.92
CA LYS A 16 -3.54 -14.80 28.95
C LYS A 16 -2.89 -14.77 27.56
N ARG A 17 -2.76 -15.94 26.93
CA ARG A 17 -2.38 -16.02 25.51
C ARG A 17 -3.47 -15.30 24.71
N PHE A 18 -3.09 -14.23 24.02
CA PHE A 18 -3.96 -13.60 23.04
C PHE A 18 -4.13 -14.56 21.87
N VAL A 19 -5.31 -15.17 21.78
CA VAL A 19 -5.74 -15.96 20.62
C VAL A 19 -6.21 -14.99 19.55
N HIS A 20 -6.03 -15.31 18.26
CA HIS A 20 -6.34 -14.45 17.11
C HIS A 20 -7.72 -13.77 17.17
N ALA A 21 -8.72 -14.44 17.73
CA ALA A 21 -10.07 -13.90 17.95
C ALA A 21 -10.08 -12.61 18.82
N ASN A 22 -9.21 -12.53 19.83
CA ASN A 22 -9.14 -11.39 20.75
C ASN A 22 -8.42 -10.17 20.15
N LEU A 23 -7.74 -10.31 19.01
CA LEU A 23 -7.06 -9.19 18.35
C LEU A 23 -8.02 -8.38 17.46
N LEU A 24 -9.05 -9.04 16.92
CA LEU A 24 -10.05 -8.41 16.06
C LEU A 24 -11.03 -7.52 16.85
N ASP A 25 -11.35 -7.89 18.09
CA ASP A 25 -12.24 -7.08 18.95
C ASP A 25 -11.58 -5.79 19.48
N VAL A 26 -10.24 -5.76 19.54
CA VAL A 26 -9.47 -4.56 19.94
C VAL A 26 -9.29 -3.58 18.78
N ILE A 27 -9.43 -4.06 17.54
CA ILE A 27 -9.42 -3.23 16.34
C ILE A 27 -10.88 -2.96 15.98
N ASN A 28 -11.53 -2.03 16.68
CA ASN A 28 -12.84 -1.55 16.26
C ASN A 28 -12.64 -0.65 15.03
N PRO A 29 -13.03 -1.06 13.81
CA PRO A 29 -12.83 -0.26 12.60
C PRO A 29 -13.79 0.93 12.50
N ASN A 30 -14.72 1.08 13.45
CA ASN A 30 -15.77 2.09 13.42
C ASN A 30 -15.39 3.44 14.05
N GLU A 31 -14.17 3.59 14.59
CA GLU A 31 -13.66 4.89 15.03
C GLU A 31 -12.60 5.41 14.05
N SER A 32 -13.05 5.88 12.89
CA SER A 32 -12.26 6.77 12.03
C SER A 32 -12.99 8.09 11.86
N ASP A 33 -12.79 9.00 12.84
CA ASP A 33 -13.16 10.40 12.70
C ASP A 33 -12.24 11.05 11.65
N PHE A 34 -12.75 11.22 10.44
CA PHE A 34 -12.12 12.00 9.39
C PHE A 34 -12.25 13.50 9.71
N SER A 35 -11.23 14.10 10.32
CA SER A 35 -10.99 15.55 10.22
C SER A 35 -10.04 15.82 9.06
N ALA A 36 -10.57 16.29 7.94
CA ALA A 36 -9.77 16.96 6.93
C ALA A 36 -9.76 18.45 7.27
N ASP A 37 -8.61 18.95 7.72
CA ASP A 37 -8.37 20.37 7.97
C ASP A 37 -7.39 20.95 6.94
N GLU A 38 -7.79 22.08 6.39
CA GLU A 38 -7.01 22.91 5.48
C GLU A 38 -5.99 23.78 6.22
N LYS A 39 -4.79 23.80 5.64
CA LYS A 39 -3.81 24.88 5.52
C LYS A 39 -4.11 26.21 6.27
N SER A 40 -3.23 26.56 7.21
CA SER A 40 -2.84 27.95 7.45
C SER A 40 -1.32 28.05 7.58
N GLY A 41 -0.68 28.79 6.67
CA GLY A 41 0.76 29.02 6.68
C GLY A 41 1.17 30.03 7.75
N LYS A 42 2.25 29.73 8.47
CA LYS A 42 3.03 30.71 9.22
C LYS A 42 4.51 30.46 8.98
N LYS A 43 5.16 31.42 8.32
CA LYS A 43 6.62 31.53 8.19
C LYS A 43 7.21 31.76 9.59
N VAL A 44 8.24 31.00 9.95
CA VAL A 44 9.19 31.36 11.00
C VAL A 44 10.60 31.15 10.42
N SER A 45 11.33 32.25 10.36
CA SER A 45 12.75 32.38 10.06
C SER A 45 13.61 31.98 11.27
N GLY A 46 14.81 31.46 11.03
CA GLY A 46 15.84 31.30 12.06
C GLY A 46 17.06 30.54 11.55
N ASP A 47 18.12 31.30 11.26
CA ASP A 47 19.49 30.88 10.93
C ASP A 47 20.13 29.94 11.97
N SER A 48 21.01 29.06 11.50
CA SER A 48 22.41 29.00 11.99
C SER A 48 23.26 28.06 11.13
N SER A 49 24.51 28.46 11.00
CA SER A 49 25.56 28.19 10.01
C SER A 49 26.42 26.92 10.19
N ASP A 50 27.22 26.67 9.14
CA ASP A 50 28.55 26.00 9.06
C ASP A 50 28.67 24.46 9.05
N GLU A 51 29.57 23.85 8.26
CA GLU A 51 30.38 24.21 7.09
C GLU A 51 30.99 22.89 6.55
N GLY A 52 31.39 22.84 5.27
CA GLY A 52 32.22 21.79 4.63
C GLY A 52 31.43 20.69 3.88
N ASP A 53 31.63 20.39 2.60
CA ASP A 53 32.68 20.76 1.65
C ASP A 53 32.11 20.63 0.22
N ALA A 54 32.54 21.53 -0.66
CA ALA A 54 31.89 21.84 -1.93
C ALA A 54 32.21 20.85 -3.07
N ILE A 55 31.16 20.35 -3.74
CA ILE A 55 31.23 20.00 -5.17
C ILE A 55 30.10 20.77 -5.84
N GLN A 56 30.48 21.81 -6.60
CA GLN A 56 29.56 22.66 -7.34
C GLN A 56 28.83 21.83 -8.40
N THR A 57 27.51 21.80 -8.32
CA THR A 57 26.65 21.54 -9.47
C THR A 57 25.45 22.44 -9.29
N GLU A 58 25.32 23.43 -10.17
CA GLU A 58 24.24 24.41 -10.18
C GLU A 58 22.88 23.71 -10.19
N VAL A 59 22.14 23.83 -9.09
CA VAL A 59 20.73 23.45 -9.04
C VAL A 59 19.95 24.68 -9.47
N LYS A 60 19.49 24.69 -10.72
CA LYS A 60 18.43 25.62 -11.13
C LYS A 60 17.13 25.16 -10.47
N GLU A 61 16.56 26.03 -9.63
CA GLU A 61 15.16 25.96 -9.22
C GLU A 61 14.31 26.01 -10.49
N ALA A 62 13.58 24.93 -10.77
CA ALA A 62 12.55 24.91 -11.79
C ALA A 62 11.21 25.07 -11.09
N GLU A 63 10.72 26.32 -11.10
CA GLU A 63 9.29 26.59 -11.05
C GLU A 63 8.62 25.91 -12.25
N GLU A 64 7.41 25.38 -12.05
CA GLU A 64 6.61 24.76 -13.10
C GLU A 64 6.24 25.80 -14.17
N GLU A 65 7.02 25.88 -15.24
CA GLU A 65 6.56 26.43 -16.52
C GLU A 65 6.20 25.30 -17.49
N VAL A 66 4.96 25.40 -17.98
CA VAL A 66 4.40 24.55 -19.04
C VAL A 66 5.14 24.86 -20.34
N ALA A 67 6.13 24.03 -20.68
CA ALA A 67 6.82 24.12 -21.97
C ALA A 67 6.07 23.30 -23.04
N THR A 68 5.43 23.99 -23.97
CA THR A 68 5.04 23.46 -25.28
C THR A 68 6.29 23.34 -26.16
N SER A 69 6.69 22.12 -26.53
CA SER A 69 7.74 21.90 -27.56
C SER A 69 7.17 21.13 -28.75
N THR A 70 7.14 21.81 -29.89
CA THR A 70 6.93 21.30 -31.25
C THR A 70 8.22 20.66 -31.77
N ASP A 71 8.16 19.36 -32.07
CA ASP A 71 8.73 18.67 -33.24
C ASP A 71 9.05 17.19 -32.92
N ALA A 72 8.14 16.31 -33.35
CA ALA A 72 8.37 14.87 -33.50
C ALA A 72 7.77 14.44 -34.85
N PRO A 73 8.42 13.52 -35.60
CA PRO A 73 7.99 13.12 -36.95
C PRO A 73 6.67 12.31 -36.92
N PRO A 74 5.95 12.20 -38.06
CA PRO A 74 4.50 12.04 -38.07
C PRO A 74 4.10 10.60 -37.76
N VAL A 75 3.66 10.36 -36.52
CA VAL A 75 2.83 9.21 -36.15
C VAL A 75 1.37 9.68 -36.03
N ASP A 76 0.94 10.48 -37.01
CA ASP A 76 -0.47 10.79 -37.22
C ASP A 76 -1.15 9.57 -37.87
N ARG A 77 -1.62 8.61 -37.03
CA ARG A 77 -2.82 7.79 -37.35
C ARG A 77 -3.37 6.81 -36.28
N ILE A 78 -2.89 6.74 -35.03
CA ILE A 78 -3.49 5.84 -34.01
C ILE A 78 -3.60 6.45 -32.60
N LEU A 79 -3.85 7.76 -32.48
CA LEU A 79 -4.25 8.37 -31.19
C LEU A 79 -5.44 9.31 -31.37
N GLN A 80 -6.53 8.80 -31.93
CA GLN A 80 -7.86 9.31 -31.58
C GLN A 80 -8.30 8.63 -30.29
N ASN A 81 -7.89 9.18 -29.14
CA ASN A 81 -8.62 9.02 -27.90
C ASN A 81 -10.00 9.65 -28.09
N MET A 82 -10.94 8.88 -28.64
CA MET A 82 -12.36 9.20 -28.49
C MET A 82 -12.63 9.19 -26.99
N LYS A 83 -12.71 10.37 -26.35
CA LYS A 83 -13.27 10.52 -25.01
C LYS A 83 -14.64 9.85 -25.02
N ARG A 84 -14.70 8.60 -24.56
CA ARG A 84 -15.96 7.84 -24.48
C ARG A 84 -16.92 8.66 -23.64
N ARG A 85 -18.06 9.02 -24.24
CA ARG A 85 -19.11 9.74 -23.53
C ARG A 85 -20.02 8.71 -22.89
N TYR A 86 -20.23 8.88 -21.59
CA TYR A 86 -21.16 8.07 -20.81
C TYR A 86 -22.48 8.83 -20.71
N THR A 87 -23.59 8.17 -21.07
CA THR A 87 -24.94 8.75 -20.97
C THR A 87 -25.58 8.29 -19.68
N TRP A 88 -25.65 9.20 -18.71
CA TRP A 88 -26.19 8.93 -17.39
C TRP A 88 -27.70 9.18 -17.32
N VAL A 89 -28.42 8.23 -16.74
CA VAL A 89 -29.89 8.22 -16.63
C VAL A 89 -30.34 7.88 -15.20
N LYS A 90 -31.49 8.43 -14.81
CA LYS A 90 -32.17 8.08 -13.55
C LYS A 90 -33.01 6.84 -13.78
N LYS A 91 -32.51 5.70 -13.32
CA LYS A 91 -33.19 4.41 -13.32
C LYS A 91 -32.65 3.55 -12.19
N ASP A 92 -33.36 2.49 -11.86
CA ASP A 92 -32.93 1.53 -10.87
C ASP A 92 -31.69 0.76 -11.37
N PHE A 93 -30.82 0.42 -10.42
CA PHE A 93 -29.61 -0.35 -10.69
C PHE A 93 -29.88 -1.82 -10.40
N ASP A 94 -30.47 -2.50 -11.38
CA ASP A 94 -30.87 -3.90 -11.27
C ASP A 94 -29.70 -4.82 -11.69
N ILE A 95 -28.66 -4.88 -10.85
CA ILE A 95 -27.64 -5.93 -10.94
C ILE A 95 -27.73 -6.77 -9.68
N GLU A 96 -27.95 -8.08 -9.85
CA GLU A 96 -27.79 -9.02 -8.74
C GLU A 96 -26.33 -8.98 -8.28
N ALA A 97 -26.10 -8.38 -7.11
CA ALA A 97 -24.80 -8.39 -6.48
C ALA A 97 -24.42 -9.85 -6.22
N GLY A 98 -23.35 -10.33 -6.88
CA GLY A 98 -22.80 -11.65 -6.58
C GLY A 98 -22.48 -11.76 -5.08
N SER A 99 -22.70 -12.93 -4.48
CA SER A 99 -22.32 -13.13 -3.08
C SER A 99 -20.79 -13.08 -2.95
N PHE A 100 -20.30 -11.96 -2.39
CA PHE A 100 -18.90 -11.79 -2.02
C PHE A 100 -18.65 -12.45 -0.66
N GLU A 101 -19.01 -13.72 -0.50
CA GLU A 101 -18.77 -14.44 0.74
C GLU A 101 -17.27 -14.45 1.03
N ASN A 102 -16.91 -13.92 2.20
CA ASN A 102 -15.55 -13.91 2.71
C ASN A 102 -15.19 -15.34 3.12
N ASN A 103 -14.81 -16.17 2.17
CA ASN A 103 -13.87 -17.22 2.45
C ASN A 103 -12.50 -16.54 2.49
N SER A 104 -12.23 -15.73 3.54
CA SER A 104 -10.83 -15.41 3.84
C SER A 104 -10.10 -16.75 3.84
N PRO A 105 -8.94 -16.88 3.17
CA PRO A 105 -8.26 -18.15 3.09
C PRO A 105 -8.20 -18.72 4.49
N LEU A 106 -8.87 -19.86 4.70
CA LEU A 106 -8.86 -20.49 6.01
C LEU A 106 -7.38 -20.67 6.36
N PRO A 107 -6.95 -20.32 7.58
CA PRO A 107 -5.62 -20.68 8.00
C PRO A 107 -5.44 -22.19 7.73
N PRO A 108 -4.24 -22.61 7.29
CA PRO A 108 -4.01 -24.02 6.98
C PRO A 108 -4.50 -24.89 8.14
N ALA A 109 -5.08 -26.04 7.81
CA ALA A 109 -5.74 -26.93 8.77
C ALA A 109 -4.84 -27.28 9.97
N GLU A 110 -3.53 -27.29 9.73
CA GLU A 110 -2.50 -27.24 10.76
C GLU A 110 -1.74 -25.91 10.66
N PRO A 111 -1.55 -25.19 11.78
CA PRO A 111 -0.84 -23.93 11.77
C PRO A 111 0.63 -24.16 11.41
N LEU A 112 1.07 -23.53 10.32
CA LEU A 112 2.47 -23.53 9.92
C LEU A 112 3.34 -22.83 10.97
N SER A 113 4.59 -23.23 11.06
CA SER A 113 5.61 -22.50 11.82
C SER A 113 5.87 -21.12 11.22
N ALA A 114 6.40 -20.21 12.03
CA ALA A 114 6.74 -18.86 11.56
C ALA A 114 7.74 -18.84 10.39
N VAL A 115 8.63 -19.85 10.31
CA VAL A 115 9.60 -19.99 9.22
C VAL A 115 8.90 -20.47 7.95
N GLU A 116 7.98 -21.42 8.05
CA GLU A 116 7.20 -21.89 6.90
C GLU A 116 6.35 -20.76 6.29
N TYR A 117 5.74 -19.90 7.13
CA TYR A 117 5.08 -18.69 6.63
C TYR A 117 6.03 -17.74 5.93
N PHE A 118 7.25 -17.54 6.44
CA PHE A 118 8.26 -16.69 5.81
C PHE A 118 8.69 -17.25 4.45
N ASP A 119 8.93 -18.56 4.37
CA ASP A 119 9.39 -19.26 3.17
C ASP A 119 8.37 -19.21 2.02
N MET A 120 7.08 -18.97 2.33
CA MET A 120 6.05 -18.70 1.32
C MET A 120 6.30 -17.41 0.53
N PHE A 121 6.95 -16.40 1.14
CA PHE A 121 7.25 -15.12 0.50
C PHE A 121 8.68 -15.03 -0.01
N VAL A 122 9.63 -15.56 0.77
CA VAL A 122 11.06 -15.45 0.53
C VAL A 122 11.66 -16.83 0.34
N SER A 123 11.82 -17.24 -0.91
CA SER A 123 12.35 -18.55 -1.23
C SER A 123 13.87 -18.62 -1.03
N ARG A 124 14.38 -19.85 -0.86
CA ARG A 124 15.82 -20.10 -0.78
C ARG A 124 16.58 -19.64 -2.04
N SER A 125 15.95 -19.70 -3.22
CA SER A 125 16.56 -19.22 -4.46
C SER A 125 16.70 -17.70 -4.49
N MET A 126 15.73 -16.95 -3.93
CA MET A 126 15.84 -15.50 -3.76
C MET A 126 17.03 -15.15 -2.87
N LEU A 127 17.15 -15.80 -1.71
CA LEU A 127 18.28 -15.60 -0.81
C LEU A 127 19.62 -15.94 -1.48
N LYS A 128 19.66 -17.04 -2.23
CA LYS A 128 20.86 -17.43 -2.98
C LYS A 128 21.26 -16.36 -4.00
N ALA A 129 20.31 -15.79 -4.75
CA ALA A 129 20.59 -14.73 -5.71
C ALA A 129 21.23 -13.50 -5.04
N VAL A 130 20.68 -13.06 -3.90
CA VAL A 130 21.25 -11.94 -3.12
C VAL A 130 22.66 -12.27 -2.63
N VAL A 131 22.89 -13.50 -2.16
CA VAL A 131 24.21 -13.96 -1.72
C VAL A 131 25.22 -13.92 -2.86
N ASP A 132 24.86 -14.45 -4.02
CA ASP A 132 25.73 -14.51 -5.19
C ASP A 132 26.10 -13.08 -5.65
N GLU A 133 25.11 -12.20 -5.78
CA GLU A 133 25.33 -10.80 -6.22
C GLU A 133 26.11 -9.97 -5.19
N SER A 134 25.86 -10.17 -3.90
CA SER A 134 26.62 -9.49 -2.84
C SER A 134 28.09 -9.93 -2.80
N ASN A 135 28.36 -11.23 -3.00
CA ASN A 135 29.73 -11.75 -3.07
C ASN A 135 30.47 -11.22 -4.31
N LYS A 136 29.82 -11.19 -5.48
CA LYS A 136 30.38 -10.62 -6.72
C LYS A 136 30.72 -9.15 -6.54
N TYR A 137 29.78 -8.35 -6.03
CA TYR A 137 30.00 -6.92 -5.79
C TYR A 137 31.18 -6.66 -4.85
N TYR A 138 31.26 -7.41 -3.75
CA TYR A 138 32.34 -7.26 -2.80
C TYR A 138 33.70 -7.63 -3.41
N PHE A 139 33.76 -8.69 -4.23
CA PHE A 139 34.96 -9.08 -4.95
C PHE A 139 35.43 -8.00 -5.94
N GLN A 140 34.51 -7.43 -6.72
CA GLN A 140 34.84 -6.35 -7.66
C GLN A 140 35.40 -5.12 -6.95
N LYS A 141 34.83 -4.77 -5.79
CA LYS A 141 35.21 -3.55 -5.06
C LYS A 141 36.51 -3.69 -4.26
N HIS A 142 36.78 -4.88 -3.73
CA HIS A 142 37.85 -5.09 -2.73
C HIS A 142 38.89 -6.15 -3.13
N GLY A 143 38.72 -6.86 -4.24
CA GLY A 143 39.60 -7.96 -4.66
C GLY A 143 39.60 -9.17 -3.74
N ALA A 144 38.66 -9.25 -2.79
CA ALA A 144 38.55 -10.31 -1.79
C ALA A 144 37.12 -10.85 -1.75
N THR A 145 36.90 -12.04 -1.20
CA THR A 145 35.55 -12.60 -1.10
C THR A 145 34.86 -12.16 0.19
N LEU A 146 33.57 -11.78 0.11
CA LEU A 146 32.76 -11.51 1.30
C LEU A 146 32.49 -12.81 2.09
N ASN A 147 32.53 -13.96 1.40
CA ASN A 147 32.17 -15.28 1.92
C ASN A 147 30.80 -15.27 2.58
N LEU A 148 29.86 -14.49 2.04
CA LEU A 148 28.48 -14.49 2.51
C LEU A 148 27.84 -15.82 2.14
N THR A 149 27.11 -16.43 3.08
CA THR A 149 26.34 -17.64 2.85
C THR A 149 24.84 -17.37 2.99
N VAL A 150 24.00 -18.25 2.43
CA VAL A 150 22.53 -18.19 2.62
C VAL A 150 22.17 -18.26 4.10
N LYS A 151 22.88 -19.06 4.89
CA LYS A 151 22.66 -19.18 6.34
C LYS A 151 22.94 -17.85 7.07
N GLU A 152 24.03 -17.18 6.72
CA GLU A 152 24.34 -15.85 7.30
C GLU A 152 23.32 -14.81 6.89
N LEU A 153 22.91 -14.75 5.61
CA LEU A 153 21.88 -13.83 5.16
C LEU A 153 20.54 -14.08 5.88
N THR A 154 20.14 -15.35 6.01
CA THR A 154 18.94 -15.75 6.76
C THR A 154 19.02 -15.29 8.23
N SER A 155 20.20 -15.41 8.84
CA SER A 155 20.45 -14.94 10.21
C SER A 155 20.30 -13.42 10.32
N VAL A 156 20.80 -12.66 9.34
CA VAL A 156 20.63 -11.20 9.28
C VAL A 156 19.15 -10.81 9.18
N LEU A 157 18.36 -11.51 8.35
CA LEU A 157 16.91 -11.26 8.27
C LEU A 157 16.20 -11.57 9.60
N GLY A 158 16.56 -12.67 10.26
CA GLY A 158 16.05 -12.99 11.60
C GLY A 158 16.42 -11.94 12.65
N MET A 159 17.63 -11.36 12.56
CA MET A 159 18.05 -10.24 13.39
C MET A 159 17.19 -8.99 13.12
N PHE A 160 16.88 -8.66 11.86
CA PHE A 160 15.97 -7.54 11.55
C PHE A 160 14.58 -7.71 12.18
N PHE A 161 14.01 -8.92 12.15
CA PHE A 161 12.74 -9.17 12.85
C PHE A 161 12.87 -8.96 14.36
N ARG A 162 13.96 -9.41 14.99
CA ARG A 162 14.22 -9.16 16.42
C ARG A 162 14.41 -7.68 16.74
N MET A 163 15.11 -6.94 15.89
CA MET A 163 15.33 -5.50 16.03
C MET A 163 14.04 -4.69 15.82
N GLY A 164 13.09 -5.20 15.02
CA GLY A 164 11.76 -4.60 14.86
C GLY A 164 10.89 -4.75 16.12
N LEU A 165 11.07 -5.84 16.87
CA LEU A 165 10.38 -6.08 18.15
C LEU A 165 10.97 -5.28 19.31
N VAL A 166 12.30 -5.17 19.37
CA VAL A 166 13.02 -4.47 20.44
C VAL A 166 13.88 -3.39 19.80
N ASN A 167 13.28 -2.23 19.50
CA ASN A 167 14.00 -1.12 18.90
C ASN A 167 14.95 -0.44 19.91
N MET A 168 16.24 -0.38 19.57
CA MET A 168 17.26 0.38 20.31
C MET A 168 17.49 1.77 19.71
N HIS A 169 18.03 2.69 20.50
CA HIS A 169 18.33 4.07 20.09
C HIS A 169 19.33 4.17 18.91
N ARG A 170 20.19 3.16 18.73
CA ARG A 170 21.07 2.99 17.57
C ARG A 170 21.37 1.52 17.34
N VAL A 171 21.70 1.16 16.10
CA VAL A 171 22.00 -0.23 15.70
C VAL A 171 23.17 -0.82 16.49
N ARG A 172 24.23 -0.04 16.77
CA ARG A 172 25.38 -0.55 17.54
C ARG A 172 25.05 -0.92 18.99
N ALA A 173 23.98 -0.36 19.56
CA ALA A 173 23.60 -0.57 20.94
C ALA A 173 23.20 -2.02 21.26
N TYR A 174 22.78 -2.81 20.25
CA TYR A 174 22.51 -4.24 20.44
C TYR A 174 23.75 -5.02 20.90
N TRP A 175 24.97 -4.52 20.64
CA TRP A 175 26.25 -5.12 21.03
C TRP A 175 27.01 -4.30 22.08
N GLU A 176 26.45 -3.20 22.58
CA GLU A 176 27.13 -2.36 23.58
C GLU A 176 27.05 -2.97 24.98
N ASN A 177 28.13 -2.84 25.76
CA ASN A 177 28.16 -3.30 27.14
C ASN A 177 27.07 -2.59 27.96
N GLY A 178 26.29 -3.35 28.74
CA GLY A 178 25.19 -2.83 29.56
C GLY A 178 23.85 -2.71 28.84
N SER A 179 23.82 -2.65 27.51
CA SER A 179 22.59 -2.69 26.69
C SER A 179 22.57 -3.85 25.70
N THR A 180 23.46 -4.83 25.89
CA THR A 180 23.62 -5.96 24.98
C THR A 180 22.30 -6.73 24.91
N TYR A 181 21.82 -6.95 23.70
CA TYR A 181 20.64 -7.76 23.47
C TYR A 181 21.07 -9.11 22.90
N GLU A 182 21.12 -10.12 23.76
CA GLU A 182 21.73 -11.43 23.47
C GLU A 182 21.17 -12.09 22.21
N LEU A 183 19.85 -12.00 22.00
CA LEU A 183 19.17 -12.56 20.82
C LEU A 183 19.60 -11.94 19.48
N VAL A 184 20.34 -10.83 19.51
CA VAL A 184 20.98 -10.23 18.34
C VAL A 184 22.50 -10.43 18.43
N ALA A 185 23.09 -10.10 19.57
CA ALA A 185 24.55 -10.07 19.74
C ALA A 185 25.21 -11.44 19.63
N GLN A 186 24.54 -12.51 20.06
CA GLN A 186 25.07 -13.88 20.00
C GLN A 186 24.92 -14.52 18.61
N VAL A 187 24.02 -14.00 17.76
CA VAL A 187 23.79 -14.54 16.40
C VAL A 187 24.97 -14.21 15.48
N MET A 188 25.47 -12.97 15.56
CA MET A 188 26.54 -12.48 14.70
C MET A 188 27.27 -11.33 15.36
N SER A 189 28.59 -11.24 15.16
CA SER A 189 29.37 -10.09 15.63
C SER A 189 28.94 -8.81 14.93
N ARG A 190 28.99 -7.67 15.65
CA ARG A 190 28.65 -6.35 15.10
C ARG A 190 29.38 -6.06 13.79
N ASN A 191 30.69 -6.33 13.76
CA ASN A 191 31.52 -6.04 12.59
C ASN A 191 31.13 -6.90 11.38
N ARG A 192 30.76 -8.17 11.59
CA ARG A 192 30.29 -9.04 10.50
C ARG A 192 28.92 -8.58 10.00
N PHE A 193 28.00 -8.25 10.90
CA PHE A 193 26.69 -7.70 10.56
C PHE A 193 26.82 -6.43 9.71
N GLU A 194 27.58 -5.42 10.19
CA GLU A 194 27.80 -4.17 9.46
C GLU A 194 28.47 -4.40 8.10
N LYS A 195 29.44 -5.33 8.03
CA LYS A 195 30.10 -5.69 6.78
C LYS A 195 29.13 -6.31 5.77
N ILE A 196 28.24 -7.21 6.20
CA ILE A 196 27.23 -7.80 5.33
C ILE A 196 26.24 -6.73 4.87
N THR A 197 25.60 -6.01 5.80
CA THR A 197 24.51 -5.07 5.47
C THR A 197 24.96 -3.90 4.59
N SER A 198 26.24 -3.50 4.66
CA SER A 198 26.81 -2.44 3.81
C SER A 198 27.16 -2.89 2.38
N HIS A 199 27.12 -4.20 2.10
CA HIS A 199 27.51 -4.76 0.81
C HIS A 199 26.43 -5.63 0.16
N LEU A 200 25.21 -5.67 0.72
CA LEU A 200 24.08 -6.36 0.12
C LEU A 200 23.77 -5.78 -1.27
N HIS A 201 23.71 -6.65 -2.28
CA HIS A 201 23.40 -6.33 -3.67
C HIS A 201 22.40 -7.36 -4.22
N PHE A 202 21.52 -6.89 -5.10
CA PHE A 202 20.43 -7.69 -5.68
C PHE A 202 20.55 -7.82 -7.20
N PHE A 203 21.54 -7.16 -7.82
CA PHE A 203 21.76 -7.15 -9.26
C PHE A 203 23.25 -6.97 -9.58
N TYR A 204 23.69 -7.56 -10.70
CA TYR A 204 25.06 -7.45 -11.20
C TYR A 204 25.27 -6.14 -11.97
N ASN A 205 25.95 -5.16 -11.36
CA ASN A 205 26.04 -3.80 -11.91
C ASN A 205 26.59 -3.70 -13.35
N GLU A 206 27.53 -4.56 -13.75
CA GLU A 206 28.09 -4.52 -15.12
C GLU A 206 27.13 -5.04 -16.19
N ALA A 207 26.08 -5.78 -15.82
CA ALA A 207 25.01 -6.17 -16.74
C ALA A 207 24.01 -5.04 -17.02
N ALA A 208 24.11 -3.89 -16.33
CA ALA A 208 23.17 -2.79 -16.47
C ALA A 208 23.50 -1.93 -17.71
N ASN A 209 22.95 -2.32 -18.86
CA ASN A 209 22.90 -1.48 -20.05
C ASN A 209 21.80 -0.39 -19.95
N ASP A 210 21.76 0.52 -20.92
CA ASP A 210 20.81 1.65 -20.90
C ASP A 210 19.35 1.19 -20.89
N LYS A 211 19.04 0.10 -21.58
CA LYS A 211 17.70 -0.51 -21.59
C LYS A 211 17.28 -1.02 -20.21
N VAL A 212 18.20 -1.64 -19.46
CA VAL A 212 17.94 -2.08 -18.07
C VAL A 212 17.69 -0.88 -17.17
N LYS A 213 18.43 0.22 -17.36
CA LYS A 213 18.32 1.43 -16.55
C LYS A 213 17.06 2.24 -16.84
N GLU A 214 16.30 1.94 -17.90
CA GLU A 214 14.96 2.50 -18.09
C GLU A 214 13.99 2.14 -16.95
N ASP A 215 14.24 1.01 -16.28
CA ASP A 215 13.56 0.64 -15.04
C ASP A 215 14.30 1.28 -13.86
N GLU A 216 13.76 2.35 -13.27
CA GLU A 216 14.35 3.03 -12.11
C GLU A 216 14.61 2.08 -10.92
N CYS A 217 13.88 0.96 -10.83
CA CYS A 217 14.06 -0.06 -9.81
C CYS A 217 15.04 -1.17 -10.18
N TRP A 218 15.77 -1.08 -11.30
CA TRP A 218 16.61 -2.15 -11.86
C TRP A 218 17.53 -2.84 -10.85
N LYS A 219 18.07 -2.08 -9.87
CA LYS A 219 18.97 -2.58 -8.84
C LYS A 219 18.36 -3.64 -7.94
N VAL A 220 17.07 -3.57 -7.68
CA VAL A 220 16.32 -4.48 -6.79
C VAL A 220 15.21 -5.23 -7.53
N ARG A 221 15.01 -4.94 -8.82
CA ARG A 221 13.98 -5.57 -9.66
C ARG A 221 13.96 -7.10 -9.57
N PRO A 222 15.09 -7.84 -9.60
CA PRO A 222 15.05 -9.30 -9.49
C PRO A 222 14.39 -9.79 -8.18
N TRP A 223 14.66 -9.09 -7.09
CA TRP A 223 14.04 -9.38 -5.79
C TRP A 223 12.56 -9.06 -5.78
N LEU A 224 12.18 -7.87 -6.27
CA LEU A 224 10.77 -7.45 -6.34
C LEU A 224 9.93 -8.39 -7.22
N SER A 225 10.44 -8.79 -8.38
CA SER A 225 9.77 -9.72 -9.29
C SER A 225 9.56 -11.09 -8.65
N SER A 226 10.57 -11.60 -7.98
CA SER A 226 10.47 -12.90 -7.29
C SER A 226 9.48 -12.84 -6.12
N LEU A 227 9.52 -11.76 -5.34
CA LEU A 227 8.60 -11.55 -4.22
C LEU A 227 7.15 -11.44 -4.69
N SER A 228 6.87 -10.61 -5.70
CA SER A 228 5.53 -10.48 -6.28
C SER A 228 5.04 -11.82 -6.84
N SER A 229 5.91 -12.58 -7.52
CA SER A 229 5.55 -13.90 -8.07
C SER A 229 5.12 -14.89 -6.99
N ASN A 230 5.76 -14.85 -5.81
CA ASN A 230 5.38 -15.68 -4.66
C ASN A 230 4.08 -15.20 -4.00
N MET A 231 3.84 -13.89 -3.96
CA MET A 231 2.63 -13.31 -3.34
C MET A 231 1.37 -13.55 -4.17
N VAL A 232 1.48 -13.48 -5.49
CA VAL A 232 0.33 -13.64 -6.42
C VAL A 232 -0.26 -15.05 -6.36
N VAL A 233 0.56 -16.07 -6.10
CA VAL A 233 0.11 -17.47 -6.01
C VAL A 233 -0.51 -17.82 -4.66
N LEU A 234 -0.45 -16.93 -3.67
CA LEU A 234 -1.10 -17.14 -2.39
C LEU A 234 -2.61 -17.23 -2.57
N PRO A 235 -3.32 -18.03 -1.76
CA PRO A 235 -4.78 -17.97 -1.68
C PRO A 235 -5.24 -16.52 -1.44
N GLN A 236 -6.00 -15.98 -2.40
CA GLN A 236 -6.41 -14.58 -2.36
C GLN A 236 -7.80 -14.42 -1.76
N GLU A 237 -7.98 -13.37 -0.95
CA GLU A 237 -9.30 -12.93 -0.50
C GLU A 237 -10.13 -12.41 -1.68
N LYS A 238 -11.42 -12.77 -1.71
CA LYS A 238 -12.36 -12.25 -2.73
C LYS A 238 -12.55 -10.74 -2.66
N LYS A 239 -12.31 -10.13 -1.49
CA LYS A 239 -12.37 -8.69 -1.28
C LYS A 239 -10.98 -8.14 -1.08
N SER A 240 -10.61 -7.16 -1.88
CA SER A 240 -9.32 -6.49 -1.76
C SER A 240 -9.44 -4.98 -2.03
N ALA A 241 -8.51 -4.21 -1.48
CA ALA A 241 -8.36 -2.80 -1.71
C ALA A 241 -7.07 -2.51 -2.48
N VAL A 242 -7.12 -1.53 -3.38
CA VAL A 242 -5.94 -0.93 -4.01
C VAL A 242 -5.73 0.45 -3.43
N ASP A 243 -4.54 0.68 -2.89
CA ASP A 243 -4.15 1.96 -2.32
C ASP A 243 -2.61 2.09 -2.32
N GLU A 244 -2.11 3.14 -1.70
CA GLU A 244 -0.71 3.50 -1.64
C GLU A 244 -0.05 3.30 -0.27
N ILE A 245 1.21 2.85 -0.33
CA ILE A 245 2.10 2.74 0.83
C ILE A 245 3.29 3.65 0.60
N LEU A 246 3.74 4.33 1.66
CA LEU A 246 4.95 5.15 1.61
C LEU A 246 6.02 4.52 2.50
N ILE A 247 7.08 3.98 1.89
CA ILE A 247 8.24 3.48 2.64
C ILE A 247 9.13 4.67 3.02
N PRO A 248 9.32 4.97 4.32
CA PRO A 248 10.12 6.11 4.76
C PRO A 248 11.55 6.07 4.23
N PHE A 249 11.94 7.10 3.49
CA PHE A 249 13.29 7.27 2.96
C PHE A 249 13.58 8.73 2.68
N CYS A 250 14.66 9.25 3.27
CA CYS A 250 15.09 10.65 3.12
C CYS A 250 16.41 10.80 2.34
N GLY A 251 17.04 9.70 1.93
CA GLY A 251 18.27 9.76 1.13
C GLY A 251 18.04 10.24 -0.30
N ARG A 252 19.11 10.32 -1.08
CA ARG A 252 19.06 10.70 -2.50
C ARG A 252 18.54 9.52 -3.33
N CYS A 253 17.43 9.74 -4.03
CA CYS A 253 16.84 8.77 -4.94
C CYS A 253 15.90 9.49 -5.91
N TYR A 254 15.97 9.15 -7.20
CA TYR A 254 15.17 9.79 -8.23
C TYR A 254 13.67 9.53 -8.10
N ILE A 255 13.25 8.35 -7.62
CA ILE A 255 11.83 8.00 -7.49
C ILE A 255 11.19 8.44 -6.16
N ARG A 256 11.94 9.11 -5.28
CA ARG A 256 11.45 9.60 -3.97
C ARG A 256 10.26 10.55 -4.13
N GLN A 257 9.23 10.37 -3.31
CA GLN A 257 8.01 11.18 -3.30
C GLN A 257 7.85 11.95 -1.99
N TYR A 258 7.18 13.10 -2.08
CA TYR A 258 6.68 13.86 -0.95
C TYR A 258 5.16 13.69 -0.84
N MET A 259 4.67 13.19 0.29
CA MET A 259 3.25 13.01 0.59
C MET A 259 2.90 13.74 1.89
N PRO A 260 2.33 14.95 1.82
CA PRO A 260 2.14 15.81 2.99
C PRO A 260 1.17 15.23 4.03
N ASN A 261 0.22 14.40 3.58
CA ASN A 261 -0.85 13.83 4.41
C ASN A 261 -0.43 12.56 5.17
N LYS A 262 0.79 12.04 4.96
CA LYS A 262 1.28 10.89 5.72
C LYS A 262 1.77 11.35 7.11
N PRO A 263 1.34 10.69 8.22
CA PRO A 263 1.43 11.25 9.57
C PRO A 263 2.83 11.27 10.18
N LYS A 264 3.76 10.41 9.72
CA LYS A 264 5.09 10.23 10.35
C LYS A 264 6.26 10.58 9.43
N SER A 265 6.28 9.98 8.25
CA SER A 265 7.24 10.33 7.20
C SER A 265 6.50 10.92 6.03
N LYS A 266 6.89 12.13 5.62
CA LYS A 266 6.35 12.77 4.42
C LYS A 266 7.21 12.46 3.19
N TRP A 267 8.45 12.03 3.38
CA TRP A 267 9.37 11.65 2.32
C TRP A 267 9.56 10.14 2.27
N GLY A 268 9.51 9.55 1.08
CA GLY A 268 9.70 8.11 0.94
C GLY A 268 9.60 7.59 -0.48
N LEU A 269 9.62 6.27 -0.60
CA LEU A 269 9.36 5.56 -1.84
C LEU A 269 7.88 5.16 -1.86
N LYS A 270 7.16 5.57 -2.90
CA LYS A 270 5.72 5.28 -3.04
C LYS A 270 5.54 3.92 -3.70
N LEU A 271 4.70 3.08 -3.11
CA LEU A 271 4.25 1.82 -3.67
C LEU A 271 2.73 1.87 -3.85
N TRP A 272 2.25 1.22 -4.90
CA TRP A 272 0.87 0.82 -5.07
C TRP A 272 0.75 -0.62 -4.57
N ALA A 273 -0.27 -0.91 -3.76
CA ALA A 273 -0.45 -2.24 -3.20
C ALA A 273 -1.90 -2.67 -3.34
N ARG A 274 -2.11 -3.97 -3.61
CA ARG A 274 -3.40 -4.64 -3.51
C ARG A 274 -3.39 -5.56 -2.29
N SER A 275 -4.28 -5.30 -1.34
CA SER A 275 -4.35 -6.03 -0.08
C SER A 275 -5.77 -6.50 0.23
N GLY A 276 -5.91 -7.67 0.84
CA GLY A 276 -7.20 -8.17 1.31
C GLY A 276 -7.71 -7.44 2.56
N GLU A 277 -8.93 -7.74 2.99
CA GLU A 277 -9.50 -7.17 4.23
C GLU A 277 -8.68 -7.53 5.48
N SER A 278 -7.94 -8.65 5.44
CA SER A 278 -7.01 -9.06 6.50
C SER A 278 -5.75 -8.18 6.61
N GLY A 279 -5.48 -7.31 5.63
CA GLY A 279 -4.23 -6.58 5.51
C GLY A 279 -3.09 -7.39 4.89
N LEU A 280 -3.34 -8.61 4.41
CA LEU A 280 -2.36 -9.36 3.63
C LEU A 280 -2.17 -8.72 2.26
N CYS A 281 -0.92 -8.50 1.84
CA CYS A 281 -0.60 -7.97 0.52
C CYS A 281 -0.54 -9.12 -0.50
N TYR A 282 -1.22 -8.96 -1.63
CA TYR A 282 -1.25 -9.96 -2.71
C TYR A 282 -0.45 -9.56 -3.94
N ASP A 283 -0.37 -8.25 -4.20
CA ASP A 283 0.41 -7.72 -5.30
C ASP A 283 0.80 -6.27 -5.03
N PHE A 284 1.87 -5.79 -5.66
CA PHE A 284 2.33 -4.42 -5.52
C PHE A 284 3.14 -3.95 -6.72
N ASP A 285 3.22 -2.63 -6.89
CA ASP A 285 4.11 -1.99 -7.85
C ASP A 285 4.79 -0.77 -7.23
N VAL A 286 6.02 -0.50 -7.64
CA VAL A 286 6.76 0.67 -7.17
C VAL A 286 6.47 1.83 -8.11
N TYR A 287 6.16 3.01 -7.57
CA TYR A 287 5.95 4.20 -8.38
C TYR A 287 7.29 4.72 -8.91
N GLN A 288 7.42 4.84 -10.24
CA GLN A 288 8.67 5.18 -10.91
C GLN A 288 8.63 6.50 -11.69
N ARG A 289 7.66 7.39 -11.43
CA ARG A 289 7.49 8.69 -12.13
C ARG A 289 7.27 8.62 -13.65
N CYS A 290 7.23 7.43 -14.25
CA CYS A 290 6.88 7.22 -15.64
C CYS A 290 5.50 6.56 -15.75
N ASN A 291 4.82 6.75 -16.89
CA ASN A 291 3.58 6.03 -17.22
C ASN A 291 3.86 4.57 -17.65
N LYS A 292 4.90 3.94 -17.08
CA LYS A 292 5.27 2.55 -17.33
C LYS A 292 5.14 1.80 -15.99
N GLY A 293 4.30 0.78 -15.94
CA GLY A 293 4.19 -0.11 -14.79
C GLY A 293 5.33 -1.12 -14.70
N PHE A 294 5.24 -2.02 -13.71
CA PHE A 294 6.17 -3.12 -13.40
C PHE A 294 6.67 -3.91 -14.63
N HIS A 295 5.87 -4.02 -15.70
CA HIS A 295 6.14 -4.82 -16.89
C HIS A 295 6.33 -4.01 -18.19
N GLY A 296 6.63 -2.71 -18.10
CA GLY A 296 6.61 -1.84 -19.27
C GLY A 296 5.18 -1.57 -19.73
N SER A 297 5.02 -0.85 -20.85
CA SER A 297 3.75 -0.37 -21.38
C SER A 297 2.74 -1.49 -21.67
N GLN A 298 2.06 -2.00 -20.64
CA GLN A 298 0.92 -2.89 -20.79
C GLN A 298 -0.33 -2.07 -21.11
N GLY A 299 -1.29 -2.68 -21.81
CA GLY A 299 -2.50 -2.03 -22.33
C GLY A 299 -3.29 -1.21 -21.32
N GLY A 300 -3.22 -1.54 -20.01
CA GLY A 300 -3.90 -0.77 -18.96
C GLY A 300 -3.43 0.68 -18.80
N TYR A 301 -2.15 0.98 -19.05
CA TYR A 301 -1.62 2.35 -18.93
C TYR A 301 -2.03 3.25 -20.09
N GLN A 302 -2.67 2.71 -21.13
CA GLN A 302 -3.28 3.51 -22.20
C GLN A 302 -4.42 4.40 -21.66
N LEU A 303 -5.02 4.01 -20.54
CA LEU A 303 -6.05 4.78 -19.82
C LEU A 303 -5.48 5.79 -18.81
N GLY A 304 -4.15 5.95 -18.78
CA GLY A 304 -3.43 6.76 -17.81
C GLY A 304 -2.97 5.98 -16.59
N LEU A 305 -2.10 6.63 -15.79
CA LEU A 305 -1.48 6.03 -14.60
C LEU A 305 -2.51 5.50 -13.58
N GLU A 306 -3.57 6.28 -13.34
CA GLU A 306 -4.60 6.00 -12.33
C GLU A 306 -5.30 4.66 -12.60
N ALA A 307 -5.89 4.50 -13.78
CA ALA A 307 -6.55 3.26 -14.18
C ALA A 307 -5.54 2.12 -14.43
N GLY A 308 -4.38 2.44 -15.03
CA GLY A 308 -3.36 1.46 -15.38
C GLY A 308 -2.82 0.68 -14.19
N VAL A 309 -2.59 1.35 -13.06
CA VAL A 309 -2.14 0.72 -11.80
C VAL A 309 -3.16 -0.32 -11.31
N VAL A 310 -4.45 0.05 -11.25
CA VAL A 310 -5.49 -0.87 -10.77
C VAL A 310 -5.62 -2.07 -11.71
N LEU A 311 -5.65 -1.84 -13.03
CA LEU A 311 -5.75 -2.92 -14.02
C LEU A 311 -4.56 -3.88 -13.94
N GLN A 312 -3.35 -3.35 -13.74
CA GLN A 312 -2.15 -4.17 -13.59
C GLN A 312 -2.23 -5.01 -12.31
N LEU A 313 -2.50 -4.40 -11.15
CA LEU A 313 -2.59 -5.12 -9.88
C LEU A 313 -3.75 -6.14 -9.88
N CYS A 314 -4.81 -5.90 -10.66
CA CYS A 314 -5.91 -6.83 -10.83
C CYS A 314 -5.64 -7.95 -11.84
N SER A 315 -4.62 -7.82 -12.69
CA SER A 315 -4.25 -8.87 -13.67
C SER A 315 -3.77 -10.16 -13.00
N SER A 316 -3.31 -10.06 -11.76
CA SER A 316 -2.85 -11.16 -10.91
C SER A 316 -3.94 -11.81 -10.06
N LEU A 317 -5.19 -11.36 -10.16
CA LEU A 317 -6.31 -12.00 -9.46
C LEU A 317 -6.56 -13.41 -10.06
N PRO A 318 -6.87 -14.42 -9.22
CA PRO A 318 -7.32 -15.73 -9.69
C PRO A 318 -8.55 -15.59 -10.59
N LYS A 319 -8.86 -16.64 -11.36
CA LYS A 319 -9.98 -16.67 -12.34
C LYS A 319 -11.25 -15.99 -11.80
N ARG A 320 -11.95 -15.33 -12.73
CA ARG A 320 -13.04 -14.32 -12.65
C ARG A 320 -14.24 -14.66 -11.76
N ASP A 321 -13.99 -15.08 -10.53
CA ASP A 321 -14.95 -15.62 -9.57
C ASP A 321 -15.24 -14.55 -8.50
N ASN A 322 -16.26 -13.71 -8.73
CA ASN A 322 -16.84 -12.82 -7.72
C ASN A 322 -15.81 -12.06 -6.87
N ASN A 323 -14.75 -11.53 -7.50
CA ASN A 323 -13.77 -10.68 -6.82
C ASN A 323 -14.30 -9.25 -6.75
N LEU A 324 -14.30 -8.67 -5.56
CA LEU A 324 -14.57 -7.26 -5.30
C LEU A 324 -13.26 -6.52 -5.02
N VAL A 325 -12.97 -5.52 -5.85
CA VAL A 325 -11.85 -4.60 -5.67
C VAL A 325 -12.39 -3.24 -5.28
N VAL A 326 -11.82 -2.63 -4.25
CA VAL A 326 -12.14 -1.25 -3.86
C VAL A 326 -10.94 -0.32 -3.98
N ALA A 327 -11.16 0.94 -4.33
CA ALA A 327 -10.07 1.92 -4.36
C ALA A 327 -10.55 3.35 -4.10
N ASP A 328 -9.61 4.27 -3.89
CA ASP A 328 -9.89 5.66 -3.61
C ASP A 328 -10.20 6.50 -4.89
N ASN A 329 -10.30 7.82 -4.70
CA ASN A 329 -10.61 8.77 -5.76
C ASN A 329 -9.44 9.11 -6.68
N PHE A 330 -8.22 8.75 -6.31
CA PHE A 330 -7.09 8.87 -7.21
C PHE A 330 -7.28 7.93 -8.40
N PHE A 331 -7.70 6.69 -8.16
CA PHE A 331 -7.82 5.67 -9.21
C PHE A 331 -9.15 5.71 -9.99
N THR A 332 -10.25 6.04 -9.32
CA THR A 332 -11.58 5.72 -9.85
C THR A 332 -12.01 6.61 -11.02
N GLY A 333 -12.49 5.99 -12.10
CA GLY A 333 -13.17 6.67 -13.21
C GLY A 333 -14.00 5.70 -14.06
N PRO A 334 -14.93 6.20 -14.90
CA PRO A 334 -15.82 5.35 -15.70
C PRO A 334 -15.10 4.34 -16.60
N GLN A 335 -14.00 4.75 -17.23
CA GLN A 335 -13.20 3.86 -18.10
C GLN A 335 -12.58 2.69 -17.33
N LEU A 336 -12.07 2.93 -16.12
CA LEU A 336 -11.54 1.87 -15.26
C LEU A 336 -12.63 0.84 -14.91
N VAL A 337 -13.80 1.32 -14.48
CA VAL A 337 -14.92 0.45 -14.09
C VAL A 337 -15.42 -0.37 -15.28
N GLU A 338 -15.43 0.22 -16.47
CA GLU A 338 -15.75 -0.47 -17.71
C GLU A 338 -14.77 -1.61 -18.01
N GLU A 339 -13.45 -1.36 -17.97
CA GLU A 339 -12.46 -2.41 -18.21
C GLU A 339 -12.50 -3.52 -17.15
N LEU A 340 -12.66 -3.17 -15.87
CA LEU A 340 -12.83 -4.17 -14.81
C LEU A 340 -14.09 -5.01 -15.02
N SER A 341 -15.17 -4.40 -15.52
CA SER A 341 -16.40 -5.13 -15.90
C SER A 341 -16.17 -6.10 -17.06
N ARG A 342 -15.31 -5.76 -18.02
CA ARG A 342 -14.88 -6.68 -19.09
C ARG A 342 -14.00 -7.80 -18.56
N MET A 343 -13.18 -7.52 -17.55
CA MET A 343 -12.37 -8.52 -16.85
C MET A 343 -13.20 -9.44 -15.95
N GLY A 344 -14.47 -9.11 -15.69
CA GLY A 344 -15.34 -9.86 -14.78
C GLY A 344 -15.07 -9.57 -13.31
N ILE A 345 -14.50 -8.40 -13.00
CA ILE A 345 -14.15 -7.97 -11.66
C ILE A 345 -15.20 -6.96 -11.17
N SER A 346 -15.72 -7.21 -9.98
CA SER A 346 -16.59 -6.27 -9.28
C SER A 346 -15.73 -5.15 -8.66
N TYR A 347 -16.20 -3.92 -8.78
CA TYR A 347 -15.46 -2.74 -8.35
C TYR A 347 -16.35 -1.73 -7.63
N ILE A 348 -15.80 -1.10 -6.60
CA ILE A 348 -16.39 0.06 -5.92
C ILE A 348 -15.27 1.06 -5.63
N GLY A 349 -15.41 2.31 -6.05
CA GLY A 349 -14.43 3.33 -5.71
C GLY A 349 -15.04 4.70 -5.51
N THR A 350 -14.44 5.49 -4.62
CA THR A 350 -14.82 6.91 -4.49
C THR A 350 -14.39 7.63 -5.76
N VAL A 351 -15.23 8.50 -6.32
CA VAL A 351 -14.94 9.14 -7.59
C VAL A 351 -15.08 10.65 -7.47
N ARG A 352 -14.17 11.37 -8.13
CA ARG A 352 -14.29 12.83 -8.22
C ARG A 352 -15.37 13.18 -9.23
N GLU A 353 -16.27 14.10 -8.89
CA GLU A 353 -17.43 14.43 -9.72
C GLU A 353 -17.05 14.95 -11.11
N ASN A 354 -15.90 15.63 -11.24
CA ASN A 354 -15.38 16.09 -12.52
C ASN A 354 -15.02 14.94 -13.49
N ARG A 355 -14.86 13.70 -12.99
CA ARG A 355 -14.68 12.49 -13.82
C ARG A 355 -16.00 11.87 -14.28
N LEU A 356 -17.12 12.28 -13.67
CA LEU A 356 -18.48 11.82 -13.99
C LEU A 356 -19.21 12.85 -14.85
N SER A 357 -18.63 13.21 -15.99
CA SER A 357 -19.21 14.18 -16.92
C SER A 357 -20.69 13.90 -17.18
N CYS A 358 -21.53 14.92 -16.94
CA CYS A 358 -22.97 14.87 -17.18
C CYS A 358 -23.73 13.80 -16.38
N SER A 359 -23.26 13.42 -15.19
CA SER A 359 -23.88 12.36 -14.37
C SER A 359 -25.28 12.67 -13.82
N LYS A 360 -25.81 13.89 -14.01
CA LYS A 360 -27.13 14.32 -13.51
C LYS A 360 -27.34 13.98 -12.03
N LEU A 361 -26.26 13.94 -11.25
CA LEU A 361 -26.31 13.75 -9.80
C LEU A 361 -26.75 15.06 -9.15
N MET A 362 -27.30 14.95 -7.94
CA MET A 362 -27.80 16.08 -7.18
C MET A 362 -26.75 17.19 -7.03
N ASP A 363 -27.19 18.44 -7.17
CA ASP A 363 -26.33 19.60 -7.02
C ASP A 363 -25.94 19.84 -5.55
N GLU A 364 -24.86 20.58 -5.32
CA GLU A 364 -24.41 21.07 -4.01
C GLU A 364 -25.53 21.75 -3.19
N LYS A 365 -26.52 22.37 -3.85
CA LYS A 365 -27.68 23.01 -3.20
C LYS A 365 -28.61 22.01 -2.50
N SER A 366 -28.49 20.73 -2.82
CA SER A 366 -29.24 19.61 -2.23
C SER A 366 -28.79 19.29 -0.80
N LYS A 367 -27.64 19.84 -0.33
CA LYS A 367 -27.21 19.80 1.09
C LYS A 367 -28.27 20.33 2.06
N LYS A 368 -29.20 21.15 1.57
CA LYS A 368 -30.34 21.67 2.35
C LYS A 368 -31.39 20.60 2.70
N ARG A 369 -31.35 19.42 2.07
CA ARG A 369 -32.31 18.33 2.29
C ARG A 369 -32.03 17.50 3.55
N GLY A 370 -30.86 17.65 4.15
CA GLY A 370 -30.51 16.96 5.39
C GLY A 370 -29.46 15.86 5.20
N ARG A 371 -29.01 15.32 6.33
CA ARG A 371 -28.02 14.25 6.45
C ARG A 371 -28.72 12.91 6.24
N ASP A 372 -28.31 12.14 5.23
CA ASP A 372 -28.95 10.91 4.67
C ASP A 372 -29.29 11.02 3.18
N THR A 373 -29.26 12.23 2.61
CA THR A 373 -29.69 12.43 1.22
C THR A 373 -28.83 11.61 0.27
N CYS A 374 -29.47 10.72 -0.47
CA CYS A 374 -28.86 9.85 -1.48
C CYS A 374 -29.42 10.17 -2.86
N ASP A 375 -28.56 10.14 -3.86
CA ASP A 375 -28.94 10.26 -5.26
C ASP A 375 -28.12 9.30 -6.12
N THR A 376 -28.78 8.67 -7.10
CA THR A 376 -28.17 7.65 -7.95
C THR A 376 -28.26 8.04 -9.41
N SER A 377 -27.32 7.56 -10.21
CA SER A 377 -27.36 7.71 -11.66
C SER A 377 -26.69 6.53 -12.31
N VAL A 378 -27.31 5.97 -13.34
CA VAL A 378 -26.86 4.74 -13.97
C VAL A 378 -26.45 5.03 -15.41
N THR A 379 -25.38 4.40 -15.86
CA THR A 379 -24.97 4.41 -17.27
C THR A 379 -24.72 2.97 -17.72
N SER A 380 -24.98 2.70 -18.99
CA SER A 380 -24.74 1.40 -19.61
C SER A 380 -23.87 1.61 -20.85
N CYS A 381 -22.77 0.87 -20.94
CA CYS A 381 -21.85 0.87 -22.08
C CYS A 381 -21.50 -0.58 -22.43
N ASP A 382 -21.58 -0.96 -23.70
CA ASP A 382 -21.30 -2.32 -24.18
C ASP A 382 -22.01 -3.44 -23.36
N GLN A 383 -23.30 -3.24 -23.05
CA GLN A 383 -24.11 -4.17 -22.23
C GLN A 383 -23.63 -4.36 -20.77
N LYS A 384 -22.65 -3.58 -20.31
CA LYS A 384 -22.23 -3.49 -18.91
C LYS A 384 -22.80 -2.23 -18.29
N THR A 385 -23.33 -2.35 -17.08
CA THR A 385 -23.99 -1.25 -16.37
C THR A 385 -23.15 -0.87 -15.15
N MET A 386 -23.03 0.43 -14.90
CA MET A 386 -22.41 0.98 -13.70
C MET A 386 -23.29 2.06 -13.11
N VAL A 387 -23.20 2.23 -11.79
CA VAL A 387 -23.97 3.20 -11.01
C VAL A 387 -23.03 4.15 -10.29
N ALA A 388 -23.35 5.43 -10.38
CA ALA A 388 -22.81 6.46 -9.51
C ALA A 388 -23.80 6.72 -8.39
N VAL A 389 -23.34 6.66 -7.14
CA VAL A 389 -24.14 6.93 -5.94
C VAL A 389 -23.51 8.10 -5.20
N LYS A 390 -24.28 9.16 -5.00
CA LYS A 390 -23.88 10.35 -4.25
C LYS A 390 -24.64 10.35 -2.92
N TRP A 391 -23.93 10.36 -1.81
CA TRP A 391 -24.51 10.33 -0.47
C TRP A 391 -23.99 11.50 0.36
N HIS A 392 -24.89 12.13 1.11
CA HIS A 392 -24.58 13.24 1.99
C HIS A 392 -24.68 12.83 3.46
N ASP A 393 -23.52 12.70 4.10
CA ASP A 393 -23.39 12.58 5.55
C ASP A 393 -22.97 13.95 6.14
N ASN A 394 -21.90 14.02 6.94
CA ASN A 394 -21.24 15.28 7.30
C ASN A 394 -20.61 15.97 6.07
N ARG A 395 -20.16 15.17 5.11
CA ARG A 395 -19.61 15.59 3.82
C ARG A 395 -20.24 14.74 2.73
N THR A 396 -20.28 15.28 1.53
CA THR A 396 -20.76 14.54 0.38
C THR A 396 -19.67 13.62 -0.14
N VAL A 397 -20.03 12.37 -0.39
CA VAL A 397 -19.18 11.38 -1.05
C VAL A 397 -19.90 10.85 -2.28
N THR A 398 -19.14 10.66 -3.35
CA THR A 398 -19.63 10.05 -4.59
C THR A 398 -18.85 8.78 -4.84
N LEU A 399 -19.55 7.67 -5.01
CA LEU A 399 -19.00 6.35 -5.31
C LEU A 399 -19.43 5.93 -6.72
N LEU A 400 -18.59 5.13 -7.37
CA LEU A 400 -18.86 4.50 -8.65
C LEU A 400 -18.70 2.99 -8.51
N SER A 401 -19.65 2.22 -9.01
CA SER A 401 -19.63 0.76 -8.94
C SER A 401 -20.25 0.10 -10.16
N ASN A 402 -19.82 -1.13 -10.47
CA ASN A 402 -20.46 -2.04 -11.43
C ASN A 402 -21.18 -3.22 -10.76
N CYS A 403 -21.31 -3.24 -9.42
CA CYS A 403 -21.80 -4.41 -8.69
C CYS A 403 -22.75 -4.10 -7.52
N ILE A 404 -22.59 -2.95 -6.84
CA ILE A 404 -23.43 -2.59 -5.68
C ILE A 404 -23.95 -1.16 -5.87
N GLY A 405 -25.27 -0.99 -5.74
CA GLY A 405 -25.97 0.30 -5.81
C GLY A 405 -26.31 0.88 -4.44
N ALA A 406 -27.32 1.75 -4.41
CA ALA A 406 -27.74 2.37 -3.15
C ALA A 406 -28.51 1.39 -2.25
N ASP A 407 -29.32 0.52 -2.84
CA ASP A 407 -30.19 -0.40 -2.12
C ASP A 407 -29.52 -1.76 -1.84
N PRO A 408 -29.92 -2.46 -0.77
CA PRO A 408 -30.83 -1.98 0.28
C PRO A 408 -30.15 -0.92 1.17
N LEU A 409 -30.92 0.06 1.65
CA LEU A 409 -30.42 0.99 2.66
C LEU A 409 -30.09 0.25 3.97
N THR A 410 -28.95 0.60 4.56
CA THR A 410 -28.47 0.10 5.85
C THR A 410 -28.47 1.23 6.87
N SER A 411 -28.46 0.94 8.17
CA SER A 411 -28.35 1.99 9.19
C SER A 411 -26.91 2.17 9.65
N ALA A 412 -26.37 3.39 9.56
CA ALA A 412 -25.06 3.74 10.09
C ALA A 412 -25.18 4.54 11.39
N LYS A 413 -24.48 4.11 12.44
CA LYS A 413 -24.36 4.87 13.69
C LYS A 413 -23.35 6.00 13.50
N ARG A 414 -23.75 7.24 13.79
CA ARG A 414 -22.94 8.43 13.59
C ARG A 414 -23.02 9.36 14.80
N TRP A 415 -21.92 10.02 15.13
CA TRP A 415 -21.94 11.10 16.10
C TRP A 415 -22.54 12.36 15.46
N ASP A 416 -23.46 13.00 16.17
CA ASP A 416 -23.97 14.32 15.82
C ASP A 416 -23.40 15.35 16.79
N SER A 417 -22.54 16.24 16.29
CA SER A 417 -21.89 17.26 17.11
C SER A 417 -22.85 18.33 17.65
N LYS A 418 -24.00 18.55 17.00
CA LYS A 418 -25.02 19.51 17.45
C LYS A 418 -25.81 18.93 18.62
N GLU A 419 -26.24 17.68 18.47
CA GLU A 419 -27.06 16.97 19.46
C GLU A 419 -26.22 16.28 20.54
N LYS A 420 -24.89 16.20 20.36
CA LYS A 420 -23.92 15.50 21.23
C LYS A 420 -24.35 14.07 21.58
N LYS A 421 -24.91 13.38 20.59
CA LYS A 421 -25.39 12.00 20.74
C LYS A 421 -25.13 11.22 19.45
N HIS A 422 -25.17 9.90 19.57
CA HIS A 422 -25.19 9.05 18.39
C HIS A 422 -26.58 9.00 17.79
N ILE A 423 -26.67 9.22 16.49
CA ILE A 423 -27.87 9.07 15.67
C ILE A 423 -27.68 7.92 14.67
N PHE A 424 -28.79 7.36 14.20
CA PHE A 424 -28.78 6.43 13.08
C PHE A 424 -29.16 7.18 11.82
N VAL A 425 -28.39 6.97 10.77
CA VAL A 425 -28.55 7.61 9.46
C VAL A 425 -28.69 6.52 8.42
N ASP A 426 -29.64 6.69 7.50
CA ASP A 426 -29.78 5.78 6.36
C ASP A 426 -28.55 5.90 5.45
N CYS A 427 -27.96 4.74 5.18
CA CYS A 427 -26.64 4.58 4.59
C CYS A 427 -26.75 3.60 3.41
N PRO A 428 -26.49 4.07 2.19
CA PRO A 428 -26.51 3.22 0.99
C PRO A 428 -25.63 1.97 1.13
N ALA A 429 -26.09 0.81 0.61
CA ALA A 429 -25.36 -0.46 0.67
C ALA A 429 -23.90 -0.34 0.18
N ILE A 430 -23.70 0.40 -0.92
CA ILE A 430 -22.39 0.68 -1.51
C ILE A 430 -21.42 1.34 -0.52
N ILE A 431 -21.90 2.23 0.37
CA ILE A 431 -21.07 2.91 1.37
C ILE A 431 -20.59 1.91 2.42
N SER A 432 -21.50 1.06 2.92
CA SER A 432 -21.16 0.03 3.89
C SER A 432 -20.17 -0.98 3.30
N SER A 433 -20.38 -1.41 2.06
CA SER A 433 -19.47 -2.35 1.40
C SER A 433 -18.10 -1.73 1.13
N TYR A 434 -18.04 -0.46 0.70
CA TYR A 434 -16.78 0.26 0.47
C TYR A 434 -15.95 0.37 1.76
N ASN A 435 -16.57 0.85 2.84
CA ASN A 435 -15.86 1.09 4.11
C ASN A 435 -15.33 -0.21 4.73
N ARG A 436 -16.05 -1.32 4.56
CA ARG A 436 -15.62 -2.64 5.04
C ARG A 436 -14.33 -3.10 4.36
N SER A 437 -14.18 -2.86 3.06
CA SER A 437 -13.08 -3.41 2.27
C SER A 437 -11.87 -2.49 2.12
N MET A 438 -12.04 -1.15 2.17
CA MET A 438 -10.97 -0.17 1.88
C MET A 438 -9.81 -0.20 2.89
N GLY A 439 -10.04 -0.71 4.11
CA GLY A 439 -9.08 -0.65 5.21
C GLY A 439 -7.83 -1.54 5.09
N GLY A 440 -7.80 -2.50 4.16
CA GLY A 440 -6.74 -3.52 4.07
C GLY A 440 -5.33 -2.96 3.95
N VAL A 441 -5.10 -2.06 2.98
CA VAL A 441 -3.77 -1.45 2.77
C VAL A 441 -3.34 -0.57 3.95
N ASN A 442 -4.28 0.12 4.59
CA ASN A 442 -3.99 0.92 5.79
C ASN A 442 -3.62 0.03 6.99
N LEU A 443 -4.25 -1.14 7.12
CA LEU A 443 -3.88 -2.14 8.13
C LEU A 443 -2.46 -2.67 7.89
N LEU A 444 -2.14 -3.00 6.64
CA LEU A 444 -0.79 -3.40 6.22
C LEU A 444 0.26 -2.34 6.57
N ASP A 445 0.03 -1.09 6.18
CA ASP A 445 0.95 0.04 6.45
C ASP A 445 1.16 0.22 7.97
N LYS A 446 0.08 0.14 8.76
CA LYS A 446 0.13 0.20 10.22
C LYS A 446 0.95 -0.94 10.83
N MET A 447 0.76 -2.18 10.36
CA MET A 447 1.48 -3.36 10.86
C MET A 447 2.97 -3.28 10.50
N CYS A 448 3.29 -2.97 9.25
CA CYS A 448 4.66 -2.73 8.80
C CYS A 448 5.35 -1.62 9.60
N PHE A 449 4.64 -0.54 9.90
CA PHE A 449 5.19 0.56 10.70
C PHE A 449 5.47 0.13 12.15
N SER A 450 4.55 -0.61 12.78
CA SER A 450 4.63 -0.97 14.21
C SER A 450 5.83 -1.86 14.53
N TYR A 451 6.26 -2.69 13.57
CA TYR A 451 7.38 -3.62 13.71
C TYR A 451 8.59 -3.24 12.86
N ARG A 452 8.66 -1.99 12.39
CA ARG A 452 9.79 -1.51 11.59
C ARG A 452 11.06 -1.48 12.43
N PHE A 453 12.13 -2.09 11.93
CA PHE A 453 13.47 -1.96 12.52
C PHE A 453 14.11 -0.62 12.13
N SER A 454 14.79 0.00 13.07
CA SER A 454 15.39 1.33 12.88
C SER A 454 16.83 1.27 12.38
N ILE A 455 17.02 1.06 11.07
CA ILE A 455 18.31 1.17 10.40
C ILE A 455 18.29 2.34 9.42
N ARG A 456 19.28 3.23 9.54
CA ARG A 456 19.48 4.33 8.59
C ARG A 456 20.38 3.85 7.45
N SER A 457 19.88 3.93 6.23
CA SER A 457 20.64 3.65 5.01
C SER A 457 20.70 4.89 4.13
N LYS A 458 21.85 5.14 3.50
CA LYS A 458 21.97 6.12 2.40
C LYS A 458 21.58 5.52 1.05
N CYS A 459 21.47 4.20 0.99
CA CYS A 459 21.20 3.41 -0.18
C CYS A 459 19.70 3.11 -0.27
N TRP A 460 19.03 3.58 -1.32
CA TRP A 460 17.57 3.54 -1.41
C TRP A 460 16.96 2.15 -1.63
N TYR A 461 17.73 1.22 -2.20
CA TYR A 461 17.31 -0.17 -2.45
C TYR A 461 17.57 -1.10 -1.26
N MET A 462 18.02 -0.55 -0.13
CA MET A 462 18.23 -1.22 1.15
C MET A 462 17.19 -0.73 2.16
#